data_AF-A0A258TE25-F1
#
_entry.id   AF-A0A258TE25-F1
#
_cell.length_a   1.000
_cell.length_b   1.000
_cell.length_c   1.000
_cell.angle_alpha   90.00
_cell.angle_beta   90.00
_cell.angle_gamma   90.00
#
_symmetry.space_group_name_H-M   'P 1'
#
loop_
_entity.id
_entity.type
_entity.pdbx_description
1 polymer ?
#
loop_
_entity_poly.entity_id
_entity_poly.type
_entity_poly.pdbx_seq_one_letter_code
_entity_poly.pdbx_strand_id
1 'polypeptide(L)'
;MQIFTGEIYGKQTAQRFVMYHVLKVAKHSITLQNIDNPLSLFETTIDKLSSAGYIRISQTPFIDTHASKKKKGLKKPTRCPYTLDFLESRADSERPAPILPDLFSNISI
;
A
#
# COMPACT_ATOMS: atom_id res chain seq x y z
N MET A 1 -19.15 21.93 -4.34
CA MET A 1 -17.89 21.16 -4.24
C MET A 1 -18.24 19.72 -3.96
N GLN A 2 -17.80 18.76 -4.77
CA GLN A 2 -18.11 17.35 -4.57
C GLN A 2 -16.91 16.67 -3.91
N ILE A 3 -17.13 16.06 -2.75
CA ILE A 3 -16.10 15.37 -1.96
C ILE A 3 -16.26 13.86 -2.18
N PHE A 4 -15.15 13.16 -2.36
CA PHE A 4 -15.14 11.71 -2.53
C PHE A 4 -14.42 11.02 -1.38
N THR A 5 -14.81 9.77 -1.10
CA THR A 5 -14.09 8.91 -0.16
C THR A 5 -12.68 8.64 -0.69
N GLY A 6 -11.68 8.65 0.19
CA GLY A 6 -10.27 8.49 -0.18
C GLY A 6 -9.51 9.81 -0.32
N GLU A 7 -10.21 10.93 -0.55
CA GLU A 7 -9.55 12.24 -0.69
C GLU A 7 -8.84 12.66 0.60
N ILE A 8 -7.76 13.44 0.44
CA ILE A 8 -7.02 14.03 1.55
C ILE A 8 -7.22 15.54 1.55
N TYR A 9 -7.65 16.05 2.69
CA TYR A 9 -7.78 17.46 2.98
C TYR A 9 -6.78 17.84 4.05
N GLY A 10 -6.25 19.07 3.99
CA GLY A 10 -5.47 19.58 5.10
C GLY A 10 -5.67 21.05 5.34
N LYS A 11 -5.19 21.47 6.50
CA LYS A 11 -5.35 22.81 7.01
C LYS A 11 -4.07 23.23 7.71
N GLN A 12 -3.56 24.39 7.31
CA GLN A 12 -2.49 25.06 8.04
C GLN A 12 -3.07 25.64 9.33
N THR A 13 -2.62 25.12 10.46
CA THR A 13 -2.85 25.72 11.78
C THR A 13 -1.62 26.55 12.16
N ALA A 14 -1.74 27.47 13.12
CA ALA A 14 -0.64 28.32 13.56
C ALA A 14 0.64 27.55 13.96
N GLN A 15 0.50 26.31 14.44
CA GLN A 15 1.62 25.48 14.91
C GLN A 15 2.04 24.37 13.94
N ARG A 16 1.11 23.85 13.12
CA ARG A 16 1.37 22.70 12.24
C ARG A 16 0.37 22.58 11.11
N PHE A 17 0.78 21.89 10.05
CA PHE A 17 -0.10 21.45 8.98
C PHE A 17 -0.74 20.12 9.36
N VAL A 18 -2.07 20.08 9.45
CA VAL A 18 -2.80 18.86 9.82
C VAL A 18 -3.52 18.34 8.59
N MET A 19 -3.45 17.03 8.38
CA MET A 19 -4.07 16.35 7.24
C MET A 19 -5.09 15.32 7.71
N TYR A 20 -6.15 15.19 6.93
CA TYR A 20 -7.28 14.34 7.19
C TYR A 20 -7.70 13.57 5.95
N HIS A 21 -7.93 12.27 6.15
CA HIS A 21 -8.43 11.36 5.13
C HIS A 21 -9.97 11.28 5.20
N VAL A 22 -10.64 11.36 4.04
CA VAL A 22 -12.10 11.19 3.95
C VAL A 22 -12.43 9.70 3.97
N LEU A 23 -12.97 9.21 5.09
CA LEU A 23 -13.38 7.81 5.22
C LEU A 23 -14.76 7.54 4.63
N LYS A 24 -15.72 8.44 4.88
CA LYS A 24 -17.11 8.25 4.49
C LYS A 24 -17.73 9.57 4.07
N VAL A 25 -18.51 9.54 3.00
CA VAL A 25 -19.31 10.66 2.53
C VAL A 25 -20.78 10.24 2.59
N ALA A 26 -21.58 10.96 3.38
CA ALA A 26 -23.02 10.85 3.43
C ALA A 26 -23.66 12.09 2.76
N LYS A 27 -25.00 12.10 2.65
CA LYS A 27 -25.73 13.15 1.91
C LYS A 27 -25.50 14.57 2.46
N HIS A 28 -25.30 14.70 3.78
CA HIS A 28 -25.11 15.99 4.45
C HIS A 28 -23.89 16.04 5.37
N SER A 29 -23.16 14.92 5.52
CA SER A 29 -22.03 14.83 6.42
C SER A 29 -20.89 14.03 5.81
N ILE A 30 -19.68 14.31 6.28
CA ILE A 30 -18.44 13.65 5.89
C ILE A 30 -17.68 13.28 7.14
N THR A 31 -17.10 12.09 7.13
CA THR A 31 -16.27 11.59 8.24
C THR A 31 -14.80 11.67 7.84
N LEU A 32 -14.03 12.38 8.65
CA LEU A 32 -12.62 12.64 8.46
C LEU A 32 -11.80 11.96 9.55
N GLN A 33 -10.68 11.38 9.16
CA GLN A 33 -9.72 10.74 10.05
C GLN A 33 -8.39 11.47 9.98
N ASN A 34 -7.80 11.79 11.12
CA ASN A 34 -6.45 12.38 11.14
C ASN A 34 -5.43 11.35 10.66
N ILE A 35 -4.53 11.75 9.76
CA ILE A 35 -3.47 10.87 9.23
C ILE A 35 -2.44 10.53 10.31
N ASP A 36 -2.13 11.47 11.21
CA ASP A 36 -1.15 11.26 12.27
C ASP A 36 -1.72 10.44 13.43
N ASN A 37 -3.03 10.52 13.65
CA ASN A 37 -3.72 9.81 14.73
C ASN A 37 -4.98 9.11 14.20
N PRO A 38 -4.91 7.80 13.91
CA PRO A 38 -6.03 7.06 13.32
C PRO A 38 -7.24 6.94 14.25
N LEU A 39 -7.10 7.19 15.55
CA LEU A 39 -8.23 7.20 16.49
C LEU A 39 -9.01 8.52 16.46
N SER A 40 -8.42 9.59 15.92
CA SER A 40 -9.05 10.91 15.83
C SER A 40 -9.95 11.00 14.61
N LEU A 41 -11.21 10.63 14.82
CA LEU A 41 -12.29 10.69 13.84
C LEU A 41 -13.22 11.84 14.17
N PHE A 42 -13.62 12.64 13.18
CA PHE A 42 -14.65 13.65 13.38
C PHE A 42 -15.58 13.76 12.17
N GLU A 43 -16.81 14.16 12.44
CA GLU A 43 -17.85 14.35 11.44
C GLU A 43 -18.09 15.83 11.21
N THR A 44 -18.15 16.26 9.94
CA THR A 44 -18.41 17.65 9.55
C THR A 44 -19.28 17.70 8.31
N THR A 45 -19.75 18.89 7.93
CA THR A 45 -20.48 19.11 6.67
C THR A 45 -19.55 19.64 5.60
N ILE A 46 -19.94 19.48 4.33
CA ILE A 46 -19.16 19.95 3.17
C ILE A 46 -18.93 21.48 3.25
N ASP A 47 -19.97 22.22 3.62
CA ASP A 47 -19.91 23.69 3.73
C ASP A 47 -19.03 24.15 4.90
N LYS A 48 -19.04 23.41 6.02
CA LYS A 48 -18.17 23.69 7.16
C LYS A 48 -16.71 23.39 6.83
N LEU A 49 -16.46 22.36 6.02
CA LEU A 49 -15.11 22.02 5.61
C LEU A 49 -14.49 23.13 4.74
N SER A 50 -15.20 23.61 3.74
CA SER A 50 -14.71 24.69 2.87
C SER A 50 -14.57 26.02 3.62
N SER A 51 -15.55 26.39 4.44
CA SER A 51 -15.51 27.62 5.24
C SER A 51 -14.43 27.61 6.33
N ALA A 52 -14.09 26.44 6.88
CA ALA A 52 -13.02 26.31 7.87
C ALA A 52 -11.61 26.41 7.26
N GLY A 53 -11.48 26.59 5.94
CA GLY A 53 -10.19 26.79 5.26
C GLY A 53 -9.42 25.49 5.00
N TYR A 54 -10.12 24.35 4.94
CA TYR A 54 -9.48 23.11 4.48
C TYR A 54 -9.27 23.15 2.98
N ILE A 55 -8.08 22.75 2.55
CA ILE A 55 -7.68 22.68 1.15
C ILE A 55 -7.54 21.22 0.78
N ARG A 56 -8.03 20.85 -0.41
CA ARG A 56 -7.84 19.52 -0.97
C ARG A 56 -6.38 19.36 -1.41
N ILE A 57 -5.65 18.45 -0.77
CA ILE A 57 -4.22 18.22 -1.03
C ILE A 57 -4.06 17.17 -2.11
N SER A 58 -4.73 16.03 -1.93
CA SER A 58 -4.77 14.98 -2.94
C SER A 58 -6.21 14.63 -3.20
N GLN A 59 -6.61 14.85 -4.44
CA GLN A 59 -7.65 14.01 -5.00
C GLN A 59 -6.99 12.64 -5.19
N THR A 60 -7.54 11.59 -4.60
CA THR A 60 -7.21 10.23 -5.04
C THR A 60 -8.28 9.79 -6.04
N PRO A 61 -8.14 10.09 -7.35
CA PRO A 61 -8.82 9.36 -8.40
C PRO A 61 -7.96 8.10 -8.70
N PHE A 62 -8.45 6.95 -9.16
CA PHE A 62 -9.71 6.57 -9.76
C PHE A 62 -9.73 5.04 -9.62
N ILE A 63 -10.45 4.44 -8.66
CA ILE A 63 -10.90 3.07 -8.90
C ILE A 63 -11.98 3.24 -9.94
N ASP A 64 -11.68 2.82 -11.17
CA ASP A 64 -12.59 2.87 -12.29
C ASP A 64 -13.82 2.00 -11.97
N THR A 65 -14.86 2.58 -11.37
CA THR A 65 -16.07 1.83 -10.98
C THR A 65 -16.91 1.40 -12.20
N HIS A 66 -16.57 1.92 -13.39
CA HIS A 66 -17.12 1.48 -14.67
C HIS A 66 -16.40 0.25 -15.25
N ALA A 67 -15.27 -0.19 -14.67
CA ALA A 67 -14.58 -1.39 -15.12
C ALA A 67 -15.34 -2.64 -14.66
N SER A 68 -16.24 -3.14 -15.52
CA SER A 68 -16.91 -4.44 -15.38
C SER A 68 -15.99 -5.66 -15.52
N LYS A 69 -14.67 -5.50 -15.37
CA LYS A 69 -13.71 -6.58 -15.57
C LYS A 69 -13.22 -7.09 -14.23
N LYS A 70 -13.82 -8.21 -13.81
CA LYS A 70 -13.31 -9.15 -12.81
C LYS A 70 -11.78 -9.06 -12.73
N LYS A 71 -11.24 -8.74 -11.56
CA LYS A 71 -9.82 -8.96 -11.27
C LYS A 71 -9.51 -10.41 -11.63
N LYS A 72 -8.85 -10.67 -12.76
CA LYS A 72 -8.21 -11.96 -12.98
C LYS A 72 -7.20 -12.07 -11.86
N GLY A 73 -7.33 -13.11 -11.04
CA GLY A 73 -6.37 -13.43 -9.99
C GLY A 73 -4.96 -13.27 -10.55
N LEU A 74 -4.09 -12.66 -9.74
CA LEU A 74 -2.70 -12.36 -10.04
C LEU A 74 -2.12 -13.51 -10.89
N LYS A 75 -1.88 -13.27 -12.18
CA LYS A 75 -1.15 -14.25 -12.98
C LYS A 75 0.17 -14.46 -12.23
N LYS A 76 0.52 -15.72 -11.97
CA LYS A 76 1.80 -16.06 -11.33
C LYS A 76 2.90 -15.21 -11.97
N PRO A 77 3.80 -14.59 -11.18
CA PRO A 77 4.88 -13.78 -11.76
C PRO A 77 5.62 -14.65 -12.79
N THR A 78 5.57 -14.24 -14.05
CA THR A 78 6.35 -14.89 -15.12
C THR A 78 7.80 -14.49 -14.95
N ARG A 79 8.67 -15.50 -14.87
CA ARG A 79 10.10 -15.33 -14.64
C ARG A 79 10.74 -14.53 -15.78
N CYS A 80 11.75 -13.72 -15.47
CA CYS A 80 12.49 -12.95 -16.46
C CYS A 80 13.28 -13.92 -17.36
N PRO A 81 13.15 -13.87 -18.69
CA PRO A 81 13.85 -14.79 -19.59
C PRO A 81 15.37 -14.57 -19.64
N TYR A 82 15.86 -13.50 -19.01
CA TYR A 82 17.28 -13.10 -19.02
C TYR A 82 18.01 -13.38 -17.70
N THR A 83 17.32 -13.90 -16.68
CA THR A 83 17.97 -14.36 -15.46
C THR A 83 18.29 -15.85 -15.59
N LEU A 84 19.59 -16.19 -15.63
CA LEU A 84 20.06 -17.57 -15.52
C LEU A 84 19.70 -18.13 -14.14
N ASP A 85 18.85 -19.15 -14.10
CA ASP A 85 18.43 -19.80 -12.87
C ASP A 85 19.35 -20.94 -12.47
N PHE A 86 20.37 -20.61 -11.69
CA PHE A 86 21.27 -21.60 -11.09
C PHE A 86 20.58 -22.54 -10.08
N LEU A 87 19.32 -22.27 -9.73
CA LEU A 87 18.55 -23.01 -8.73
C LEU A 87 17.50 -23.95 -9.34
N GLU A 88 17.23 -23.89 -10.65
CA GLU A 88 16.19 -24.72 -11.28
C GLU A 88 16.51 -26.22 -11.25
N SER A 89 17.80 -26.57 -11.24
CA SER A 89 18.25 -27.96 -11.15
C SER A 89 18.32 -28.52 -9.73
N ARG A 90 18.04 -27.72 -8.68
CA ARG A 90 18.09 -28.20 -7.29
C ARG A 90 16.71 -28.70 -6.89
N ALA A 91 16.53 -30.02 -6.85
CA ALA A 91 15.39 -30.60 -6.16
C ALA A 91 15.46 -30.24 -4.67
N ASP A 92 14.34 -29.84 -4.06
CA ASP A 92 14.25 -29.43 -2.64
C ASP A 92 14.78 -30.48 -1.63
N SER A 93 14.99 -31.73 -2.08
CA SER A 93 15.46 -32.84 -1.25
C SER A 93 16.95 -33.17 -1.40
N GLU A 94 17.71 -32.46 -2.26
CA GLU A 94 19.15 -32.70 -2.37
C GLU A 94 19.91 -31.96 -1.26
N ARG A 95 20.69 -32.70 -0.46
CA ARG A 95 21.63 -32.09 0.48
C ARG A 95 22.65 -31.28 -0.33
N PRO A 96 22.99 -30.05 0.12
CA PRO A 96 24.03 -29.26 -0.54
C PRO A 96 25.32 -30.08 -0.59
N ALA A 97 25.93 -30.14 -1.77
CA ALA A 97 27.25 -30.75 -1.91
C ALA A 97 28.21 -30.07 -0.92
N PRO A 98 28.99 -30.85 -0.15
CA PRO A 98 29.92 -30.27 0.82
C PRO A 98 30.90 -29.35 0.10
N ILE A 99 30.99 -28.11 0.58
CA ILE A 99 31.83 -27.06 -0.04
C ILE A 99 33.32 -27.38 0.10
N LEU A 100 33.67 -28.27 1.03
CA LEU A 100 35.04 -28.71 1.28
C LEU A 100 35.15 -30.21 1.02
N PRO A 101 36.16 -30.68 0.26
CA PRO A 101 36.50 -32.10 0.24
C PRO A 101 36.88 -32.54 1.66
N ASP A 102 36.46 -33.77 2.02
CA ASP A 102 36.56 -34.32 3.36
C ASP A 102 38.00 -34.25 3.91
N LEU A 103 38.22 -33.36 4.87
CA LEU A 103 39.53 -33.02 5.42
C LEU A 103 40.20 -34.19 6.18
N PHE A 104 39.47 -35.29 6.40
CA PHE A 104 39.95 -36.46 7.15
C PHE A 104 40.16 -37.72 6.29
N SER A 105 40.10 -37.59 4.96
CA SER A 105 40.33 -38.72 4.04
C SER A 105 41.78 -39.20 3.96
N ASN A 106 42.74 -38.49 4.58
CA ASN A 106 44.17 -38.84 4.61
C ASN A 106 44.68 -39.10 6.03
N ILE A 107 44.04 -39.98 6.80
CA ILE A 107 44.71 -40.64 7.93
C ILE A 107 44.97 -42.08 7.51
N SER A 108 46.07 -42.27 6.79
CA SER A 108 46.73 -43.56 6.65
C SER A 108 47.42 -43.92 7.97
N ILE A 109 46.95 -44.98 8.63
CA ILE A 109 47.69 -45.70 9.67
C ILE A 109 48.74 -46.57 9.00
#